data_AF-A0A2N1V9T1-F1
#
_entry.id   AF-A0A2N1V9T1-F1
#
_cell.length_a   1.000
_cell.length_b   1.000
_cell.length_c   1.000
_cell.angle_alpha   90.00
_cell.angle_beta   90.00
_cell.angle_gamma   90.00
#
_symmetry.space_group_name_H-M   'P 1'
#
loop_
_entity.id
_entity.type
_entity.pdbx_description
1 polymer ?
#
loop_
_entity_poly.entity_id
_entity_poly.type
_entity_poly.pdbx_seq_one_letter_code
_entity_poly.pdbx_strand_id
1 'polypeptide(L)'
;MTTVQSRSKASLMMQAVRPFSFSASVVPVLVGAMFALAYFEGEILWYLFPVILIASILLHAGTNLVSEYFDLKKGVDKKETFGSSKVLVEELLSPKTVLRAGYISFALGFLLGMILVYVHGLPILYLGLIGIAGGIFYTGKPIGYKYIAMGDILVFFLMGPFMVVGTFFSLTGVFDWNVAIVSLPIGFLVTAILNANNIRDIKHDTEAKVKTFATILGINAAKKEYYFLVFGAYLSVIIMVLTGLLHFWTLLIIISLPVALKNIKDISIAEVNNPEAVAMMDIRTAQLHMQFGLLLTIGLVLTAIL
;
A
#
# COMPACT_ATOMS: atom_id res chain seq x y z
N MET A 1 -38.82 13.60 9.12
CA MET A 1 -37.43 13.97 9.47
C MET A 1 -36.74 12.72 9.99
N THR A 2 -36.03 12.01 9.12
CA THR A 2 -35.22 10.85 9.50
C THR A 2 -34.06 11.33 10.38
N THR A 3 -34.02 10.84 11.60
CA THR A 3 -32.93 11.04 12.55
C THR A 3 -31.64 10.48 11.95
N VAL A 4 -30.81 11.36 11.36
CA VAL A 4 -29.45 11.01 10.99
C VAL A 4 -28.72 10.70 12.28
N GLN A 5 -28.57 9.41 12.57
CA GLN A 5 -27.84 8.93 13.74
C GLN A 5 -26.43 9.51 13.67
N SER A 6 -26.09 10.42 14.60
CA SER A 6 -24.79 11.10 14.57
C SER A 6 -23.70 10.06 14.73
N ARG A 7 -22.95 9.77 13.66
CA ARG A 7 -21.84 8.82 13.70
C ARG A 7 -20.82 9.25 14.74
N SER A 8 -20.26 8.30 15.48
CA SER A 8 -19.25 8.59 16.48
C SER A 8 -17.96 9.09 15.82
N LYS A 9 -17.18 9.92 16.54
CA LYS A 9 -15.87 10.39 16.07
C LYS A 9 -14.93 9.22 15.73
N ALA A 10 -15.01 8.11 16.48
CA ALA A 10 -14.23 6.91 16.22
C ALA A 10 -14.62 6.25 14.87
N SER A 11 -15.92 6.15 14.56
CA SER A 11 -16.39 5.64 13.27
C SER A 11 -15.93 6.51 12.10
N LEU A 12 -15.96 7.83 12.26
CA LEU A 12 -15.47 8.77 11.23
C LEU A 12 -13.94 8.69 11.06
N MET A 13 -13.19 8.53 12.15
CA MET A 13 -11.74 8.31 12.07
C MET A 13 -11.41 6.99 11.39
N MET A 14 -12.19 5.93 11.68
CA MET A 14 -12.04 4.63 11.01
C MET A 14 -12.28 4.75 9.50
N GLN A 15 -13.21 5.59 9.07
CA GLN A 15 -13.39 5.89 7.65
C GLN A 15 -12.18 6.65 7.07
N ALA A 16 -11.68 7.65 7.79
CA ALA A 16 -10.56 8.50 7.36
C ALA A 16 -9.24 7.72 7.18
N VAL A 17 -8.99 6.68 7.98
CA VAL A 17 -7.78 5.83 7.81
C VAL A 17 -7.86 4.88 6.62
N ARG A 18 -9.01 4.76 5.95
CA ARG A 18 -9.25 3.91 4.76
C ARG A 18 -8.80 2.44 4.95
N PRO A 19 -9.48 1.65 5.81
CA PRO A 19 -9.04 0.30 6.18
C PRO A 19 -8.90 -0.67 5.01
N PHE A 20 -9.67 -0.48 3.92
CA PHE A 20 -9.53 -1.29 2.71
C PHE A 20 -8.11 -1.24 2.11
N SER A 21 -7.38 -0.14 2.32
CA SER A 21 -6.03 0.05 1.83
C SER A 21 -4.99 -0.72 2.65
N PHE A 22 -5.31 -1.17 3.87
CA PHE A 22 -4.34 -1.83 4.75
C PHE A 22 -3.81 -3.16 4.22
N SER A 23 -4.34 -3.70 3.12
CA SER A 23 -3.65 -4.78 2.41
C SER A 23 -2.20 -4.37 2.04
N ALA A 24 -1.97 -3.10 1.66
CA ALA A 24 -0.65 -2.56 1.34
C ALA A 24 0.33 -2.44 2.53
N SER A 25 -0.13 -2.63 3.77
CA SER A 25 0.74 -2.66 4.96
C SER A 25 0.75 -4.01 5.67
N VAL A 26 -0.28 -4.84 5.47
CA VAL A 26 -0.41 -6.17 6.09
C VAL A 26 0.25 -7.24 5.23
N VAL A 27 -0.04 -7.28 3.93
CA VAL A 27 0.50 -8.31 3.01
C VAL A 27 2.03 -8.30 2.94
N PRO A 28 2.72 -7.15 2.80
CA PRO A 28 4.18 -7.14 2.74
C PRO A 28 4.82 -7.70 4.02
N VAL A 29 4.23 -7.41 5.17
CA VAL A 29 4.66 -7.94 6.48
C VAL A 29 4.46 -9.45 6.54
N LEU A 30 3.29 -9.96 6.11
CA LEU A 30 3.03 -11.40 6.06
C LEU A 30 4.00 -12.13 5.14
N VAL A 31 4.26 -11.59 3.94
CA VAL A 31 5.18 -12.19 2.97
C VAL A 31 6.61 -12.19 3.49
N GLY A 32 7.10 -11.09 4.06
CA GLY A 32 8.44 -11.04 4.64
C GLY A 32 8.62 -12.02 5.80
N ALA A 33 7.62 -12.13 6.67
CA ALA A 33 7.64 -13.05 7.80
C ALA A 33 7.57 -14.52 7.37
N MET A 34 6.70 -14.86 6.42
CA MET A 34 6.57 -16.26 5.97
C MET A 34 7.70 -16.67 5.02
N PHE A 35 8.35 -15.73 4.34
CA PHE A 35 9.59 -16.02 3.63
C PHE A 35 10.71 -16.40 4.62
N ALA A 36 10.82 -15.70 5.76
CA ALA A 36 11.73 -16.10 6.83
C ALA A 36 11.39 -17.51 7.33
N LEU A 37 10.12 -17.80 7.61
CA LEU A 37 9.70 -19.15 8.03
C LEU A 37 10.10 -20.25 7.03
N ALA A 38 9.96 -19.98 5.73
CA ALA A 38 10.16 -20.97 4.68
C ALA A 38 11.63 -21.21 4.30
N TYR A 39 12.48 -20.19 4.43
CA TYR A 39 13.83 -20.22 3.83
C TYR A 39 14.95 -19.81 4.78
N PHE A 40 14.66 -19.24 5.96
CA PHE A 40 15.69 -18.86 6.90
C PHE A 40 15.98 -20.00 7.89
N GLU A 41 17.23 -20.46 7.91
CA GLU A 41 17.66 -21.57 8.78
C GLU A 41 18.01 -21.15 10.21
N GLY A 42 18.04 -19.84 10.49
CA GLY A 42 18.39 -19.28 11.79
C GLY A 42 17.21 -19.05 12.74
N GLU A 43 17.49 -18.48 13.90
CA GLU A 43 16.46 -18.10 14.88
C GLU A 43 15.58 -16.96 14.34
N ILE A 44 14.26 -17.14 14.41
CA ILE A 44 13.27 -16.12 14.03
C ILE A 44 12.60 -15.59 15.30
N LEU A 45 12.74 -14.29 15.53
CA LEU A 45 12.21 -13.60 16.72
C LEU A 45 10.71 -13.27 16.55
N TRP A 46 9.85 -14.29 16.57
CA TRP A 46 8.41 -14.17 16.32
C TRP A 46 7.68 -13.19 17.25
N TYR A 47 8.20 -12.92 18.45
CA TYR A 47 7.63 -11.92 19.36
C TYR A 47 7.67 -10.48 18.78
N LEU A 48 8.51 -10.22 17.78
CA LEU A 48 8.59 -8.93 17.07
C LEU A 48 7.53 -8.80 15.97
N PHE A 49 6.95 -9.91 15.48
CA PHE A 49 5.94 -9.89 14.43
C PHE A 49 4.73 -8.97 14.72
N PRO A 50 4.06 -9.05 15.89
CA PRO A 50 2.96 -8.12 16.20
C PRO A 50 3.42 -6.66 16.27
N VAL A 51 4.66 -6.40 16.73
CA VAL A 51 5.23 -5.04 16.78
C VAL A 51 5.39 -4.48 15.36
N ILE A 52 5.95 -5.27 14.44
CA ILE A 52 6.14 -4.90 13.03
C ILE A 52 4.79 -4.62 12.37
N LEU A 53 3.81 -5.50 12.56
CA LEU A 53 2.48 -5.38 11.96
C LEU A 53 1.73 -4.14 12.46
N ILE A 54 1.74 -3.89 13.77
CA ILE A 54 1.06 -2.71 14.34
C ILE A 54 1.79 -1.43 13.91
N ALA A 55 3.13 -1.42 13.90
CA ALA A 55 3.90 -0.29 13.42
C ALA A 55 3.60 0.02 11.95
N SER A 56 3.56 -0.98 11.06
CA SER A 56 3.28 -0.78 9.64
C SER A 56 1.88 -0.20 9.41
N ILE A 57 0.86 -0.71 10.12
CA ILE A 57 -0.52 -0.20 10.05
C ILE A 57 -0.59 1.23 10.56
N LEU A 58 0.10 1.57 11.66
CA LEU A 58 0.13 2.93 12.21
C LEU A 58 0.79 3.93 11.25
N LEU A 59 1.94 3.57 10.65
CA LEU A 59 2.60 4.42 9.66
C LEU A 59 1.73 4.64 8.42
N HIS A 60 1.05 3.58 7.96
CA HIS A 60 0.11 3.68 6.84
C HIS A 60 -1.12 4.53 7.19
N ALA A 61 -1.76 4.29 8.34
CA ALA A 61 -2.86 5.10 8.83
C ALA A 61 -2.46 6.58 8.97
N GLY A 62 -1.26 6.85 9.49
CA GLY A 62 -0.66 8.19 9.54
C GLY A 62 -0.59 8.84 8.16
N THR A 63 -0.10 8.10 7.18
CA THR A 63 0.02 8.54 5.77
C THR A 63 -1.34 8.89 5.16
N ASN A 64 -2.36 8.05 5.40
CA ASN A 64 -3.71 8.29 4.93
C ASN A 64 -4.32 9.57 5.54
N LEU A 65 -4.19 9.74 6.85
CA LEU A 65 -4.74 10.90 7.57
C LEU A 65 -4.03 12.22 7.19
N VAL A 66 -2.71 12.19 7.04
CA VAL A 66 -1.94 13.34 6.54
C VAL A 66 -2.34 13.68 5.11
N SER A 67 -2.53 12.67 4.25
CA SER A 67 -2.97 12.86 2.88
C SER A 67 -4.35 13.47 2.78
N GLU A 68 -5.32 13.01 3.57
CA GLU A 68 -6.66 13.59 3.62
C GLU A 68 -6.61 15.11 3.92
N TYR A 69 -5.75 15.53 4.85
CA TYR A 69 -5.58 16.95 5.19
C TYR A 69 -4.96 17.77 4.04
N PHE A 70 -3.87 17.27 3.45
CA PHE A 70 -3.15 18.02 2.42
C PHE A 70 -3.86 18.00 1.07
N ASP A 71 -4.54 16.92 0.70
CA ASP A 71 -5.34 16.82 -0.52
C ASP A 71 -6.56 17.77 -0.45
N LEU A 72 -7.24 17.87 0.70
CA LEU A 72 -8.25 18.91 0.94
C LEU A 72 -7.66 20.31 0.77
N LYS A 73 -6.54 20.60 1.45
CA LYS A 73 -5.90 21.93 1.43
C LYS A 73 -5.41 22.32 0.03
N LYS A 74 -5.00 21.35 -0.78
CA LYS A 74 -4.55 21.53 -2.16
C LYS A 74 -5.72 21.68 -3.15
N GLY A 75 -6.94 21.31 -2.74
CA GLY A 75 -8.13 21.33 -3.59
C GLY A 75 -8.23 20.13 -4.52
N VAL A 76 -7.48 19.06 -4.23
CA VAL A 76 -7.55 17.77 -4.94
C VAL A 76 -8.84 17.06 -4.53
N ASP A 77 -9.11 16.99 -3.23
CA ASP A 77 -10.34 16.37 -2.72
C ASP A 77 -11.50 17.38 -2.69
N LYS A 78 -12.61 16.98 -3.32
CA LYS A 78 -13.87 17.73 -3.41
C LYS A 78 -15.06 16.81 -3.17
N LYS A 79 -16.26 17.38 -3.06
CA LYS A 79 -17.50 16.60 -2.91
C LYS A 79 -17.76 15.66 -4.08
N GLU A 80 -17.25 15.98 -5.27
CA GLU A 80 -17.39 15.16 -6.48
C GLU A 80 -16.30 14.08 -6.64
N THR A 81 -15.21 14.08 -5.87
CA THR A 81 -14.11 13.10 -6.06
C THR A 81 -14.42 11.73 -5.45
N PHE A 82 -14.11 10.63 -6.13
CA PHE A 82 -14.54 9.28 -5.70
C PHE A 82 -13.58 8.59 -4.70
N GLY A 83 -12.36 9.10 -4.51
CA GLY A 83 -11.28 8.46 -3.72
C GLY A 83 -11.02 8.97 -2.29
N SER A 84 -11.57 10.13 -1.92
CA SER A 84 -11.43 10.66 -0.57
C SER A 84 -12.26 9.86 0.43
N SER A 85 -11.91 9.90 1.71
CA SER A 85 -12.75 9.27 2.73
C SER A 85 -14.09 10.00 2.92
N LYS A 86 -14.27 11.15 2.27
CA LYS A 86 -15.37 12.11 2.43
C LYS A 86 -15.44 12.84 3.78
N VAL A 87 -14.70 12.37 4.79
CA VAL A 87 -14.79 12.89 6.16
C VAL A 87 -14.46 14.38 6.27
N LEU A 88 -13.43 14.86 5.55
CA LEU A 88 -13.06 16.27 5.61
C LEU A 88 -13.83 17.15 4.61
N VAL A 89 -14.10 16.66 3.39
CA VAL A 89 -14.86 17.42 2.38
C VAL A 89 -16.34 17.59 2.72
N GLU A 90 -16.88 16.70 3.56
CA GLU A 90 -18.23 16.81 4.15
C GLU A 90 -18.23 17.49 5.53
N GLU A 91 -17.08 18.00 5.99
CA GLU A 91 -16.93 18.71 7.26
C GLU A 91 -17.34 17.90 8.51
N LEU A 92 -17.31 16.56 8.42
CA LEU A 92 -17.70 15.66 9.51
C LEU A 92 -16.70 15.64 10.68
N LEU A 93 -15.42 15.94 10.39
CA LEU A 93 -14.37 16.16 11.38
C LEU A 93 -13.56 17.42 11.05
N SER A 94 -12.96 18.02 12.07
CA SER A 94 -12.06 19.16 11.84
C SER A 94 -10.76 18.70 11.15
N PRO A 95 -10.26 19.43 10.13
CA PRO A 95 -9.00 19.09 9.45
C PRO A 95 -7.81 18.98 10.42
N LYS A 96 -7.76 19.85 11.45
CA LYS A 96 -6.71 19.82 12.47
C LYS A 96 -6.76 18.54 13.32
N THR A 97 -7.96 18.02 13.60
CA THR A 97 -8.13 16.76 14.34
C THR A 97 -7.57 15.58 13.54
N VAL A 98 -7.89 15.50 12.25
CA VAL A 98 -7.41 14.43 11.36
C VAL A 98 -5.89 14.50 11.19
N LEU A 99 -5.34 15.69 10.96
CA LEU A 99 -3.88 15.87 10.85
C LEU A 99 -3.13 15.48 12.14
N ARG A 100 -3.64 15.89 13.32
CA ARG A 100 -3.06 15.49 14.61
C ARG A 100 -3.10 13.98 14.82
N ALA A 101 -4.21 13.34 14.47
CA ALA A 101 -4.31 11.88 14.52
C ALA A 101 -3.26 11.22 13.60
N GLY A 102 -3.02 11.78 12.41
CA GLY A 102 -1.96 11.34 11.52
C GLY A 102 -0.57 11.38 12.17
N TYR A 103 -0.20 12.51 12.78
CA TYR A 103 1.09 12.63 13.48
C TYR A 103 1.20 11.75 14.72
N ILE A 104 0.11 11.56 15.47
CA ILE A 104 0.08 10.62 16.60
C ILE A 104 0.33 9.19 16.10
N SER A 105 -0.30 8.78 15.00
CA SER A 105 -0.06 7.45 14.40
C SER A 105 1.40 7.28 13.98
N PHE A 106 2.02 8.29 13.36
CA PHE A 106 3.45 8.26 13.05
C PHE A 106 4.32 8.16 14.32
N ALA A 107 4.01 8.93 15.37
CA ALA A 107 4.75 8.88 16.62
C ALA A 107 4.65 7.51 17.30
N LEU A 108 3.45 6.93 17.38
CA LEU A 108 3.25 5.60 17.94
C LEU A 108 3.95 4.52 17.11
N GLY A 109 3.85 4.59 15.77
CA GLY A 109 4.57 3.69 14.87
C GLY A 109 6.09 3.80 15.03
N PHE A 110 6.62 5.02 15.19
CA PHE A 110 8.04 5.25 15.47
C PHE A 110 8.47 4.65 16.81
N LEU A 111 7.69 4.84 17.88
CA LEU A 111 7.98 4.26 19.19
C LEU A 111 8.03 2.73 19.16
N LEU A 112 7.11 2.09 18.43
CA LEU A 112 7.16 0.64 18.19
C LEU A 112 8.38 0.26 17.36
N GLY A 113 8.70 1.04 16.33
CA GLY A 113 9.93 0.87 15.53
C GLY A 113 11.21 0.94 16.37
N MET A 114 11.24 1.76 17.43
CA MET A 114 12.40 1.83 18.33
C MET A 114 12.65 0.54 19.10
N ILE A 115 11.62 -0.28 19.35
CA ILE A 115 11.79 -1.63 19.91
C ILE A 115 12.60 -2.49 18.92
N LEU A 116 12.28 -2.41 17.62
CA LEU A 116 12.98 -3.14 16.57
C LEU A 116 14.43 -2.64 16.40
N VAL A 117 14.64 -1.33 16.50
CA VAL A 117 15.98 -0.71 16.47
C VAL A 117 16.83 -1.17 17.65
N TYR A 118 16.24 -1.32 18.84
CA TYR A 118 16.96 -1.83 20.00
C TYR A 118 17.46 -3.26 19.79
N VAL A 119 16.70 -4.10 19.07
CA VAL A 119 17.06 -5.50 18.83
C VAL A 119 18.04 -5.66 17.65
N HIS A 120 17.79 -5.01 16.51
CA HIS A 120 18.54 -5.23 15.26
C HIS A 120 19.25 -3.98 14.70
N GLY A 121 19.28 -2.88 15.46
CA GLY A 121 20.16 -1.74 15.21
C GLY A 121 19.67 -0.72 14.18
N LEU A 122 20.60 0.14 13.76
CA LEU A 122 20.36 1.32 12.93
C LEU A 122 19.74 1.06 11.54
N PRO A 123 19.93 -0.09 10.86
CA PRO A 123 19.27 -0.32 9.57
C PRO A 123 17.74 -0.17 9.64
N ILE A 124 17.11 -0.63 10.73
CA ILE A 124 15.67 -0.44 10.95
C ILE A 124 15.31 1.02 11.18
N LEU A 125 16.17 1.79 11.86
CA LEU A 125 15.94 3.21 12.07
C LEU A 125 15.92 3.95 10.72
N TYR A 126 16.86 3.65 9.82
CA TYR A 126 16.89 4.27 8.50
C TYR A 126 15.66 3.91 7.67
N LEU A 127 15.25 2.63 7.64
CA LEU A 127 14.01 2.22 6.96
C LEU A 127 12.78 2.93 7.54
N GLY A 128 12.68 3.03 8.87
CA GLY A 128 11.60 3.72 9.55
C GLY A 128 11.55 5.22 9.22
N LEU A 129 12.70 5.90 9.25
CA LEU A 129 12.79 7.33 8.89
C LEU A 129 12.45 7.59 7.42
N ILE A 130 12.90 6.71 6.51
CA ILE A 130 12.53 6.77 5.09
C ILE A 130 11.02 6.57 4.92
N GLY A 131 10.42 5.60 5.63
CA GLY A 131 8.98 5.37 5.64
C GLY A 131 8.17 6.56 6.17
N ILE A 132 8.60 7.17 7.28
CA ILE A 132 7.95 8.35 7.85
C ILE A 132 8.07 9.55 6.90
N ALA A 133 9.27 9.81 6.37
CA ALA A 133 9.48 10.89 5.41
C ALA A 133 8.67 10.66 4.13
N GLY A 134 8.63 9.42 3.63
CA GLY A 134 7.81 9.00 2.51
C GLY A 134 6.34 9.25 2.76
N GLY A 135 5.80 8.85 3.91
CA GLY A 135 4.39 9.03 4.26
C GLY A 135 3.98 10.47 4.52
N ILE A 136 4.79 11.27 5.23
CA ILE A 136 4.49 12.68 5.50
C ILE A 136 4.65 13.53 4.24
N PHE A 137 5.76 13.38 3.51
CA PHE A 137 6.06 14.18 2.32
C PHE A 137 5.41 13.65 1.05
N TYR A 138 4.65 12.54 1.12
CA TYR A 138 3.83 12.05 0.02
C TYR A 138 2.89 13.14 -0.50
N THR A 139 2.18 13.80 0.41
CA THR A 139 1.27 14.93 0.14
C THR A 139 1.64 16.19 0.91
N GLY A 140 2.35 16.03 2.04
CA GLY A 140 2.79 17.14 2.88
C GLY A 140 3.98 17.92 2.34
N LYS A 141 4.15 19.13 2.89
CA LYS A 141 5.32 19.98 2.62
C LYS A 141 6.59 19.41 3.26
N PRO A 142 7.79 19.65 2.68
CA PRO A 142 8.04 20.60 1.59
C PRO A 142 7.87 20.04 0.17
N ILE A 143 7.73 18.72 -0.01
CA ILE A 143 7.87 18.09 -1.33
C ILE A 143 6.52 17.80 -1.99
N GLY A 144 5.65 17.02 -1.34
CA GLY A 144 4.40 16.55 -1.93
C GLY A 144 4.65 15.64 -3.15
N TYR A 145 5.33 14.52 -2.93
CA TYR A 145 5.75 13.59 -4.00
C TYR A 145 4.63 13.13 -4.93
N LYS A 146 3.41 12.93 -4.41
CA LYS A 146 2.19 12.64 -5.18
C LYS A 146 1.97 13.69 -6.27
N TYR A 147 2.27 14.96 -5.98
CA TYR A 147 1.98 16.09 -6.85
C TYR A 147 3.04 16.35 -7.93
N ILE A 148 4.13 15.58 -7.93
CA ILE A 148 5.26 15.68 -8.88
C ILE A 148 5.55 14.34 -9.57
N ALA A 149 4.53 13.48 -9.67
CA ALA A 149 4.56 12.18 -10.36
C ALA A 149 5.58 11.17 -9.81
N MET A 150 6.00 11.33 -8.57
CA MET A 150 6.87 10.38 -7.86
C MET A 150 6.09 9.36 -7.02
N GLY A 151 4.75 9.46 -7.01
CA GLY A 151 3.90 8.63 -6.16
C GLY A 151 4.06 7.13 -6.41
N ASP A 152 3.89 6.69 -7.65
CA ASP A 152 3.93 5.28 -8.06
C ASP A 152 5.29 4.64 -7.71
N ILE A 153 6.40 5.32 -8.01
CA ILE A 153 7.76 4.86 -7.68
C ILE A 153 7.95 4.74 -6.16
N LEU A 154 7.56 5.75 -5.39
CA LEU A 154 7.73 5.71 -3.94
C LEU A 154 6.87 4.64 -3.30
N VAL A 155 5.61 4.50 -3.71
CA VAL A 155 4.71 3.49 -3.19
C VAL A 155 5.23 2.09 -3.52
N PHE A 156 5.77 1.87 -4.73
CA PHE A 156 6.44 0.62 -5.09
C PHE A 156 7.50 0.25 -4.06
N PHE A 157 8.47 1.15 -3.81
CA PHE A 157 9.61 0.85 -2.92
C PHE A 157 9.23 0.79 -1.45
N LEU A 158 8.45 1.76 -0.96
CA LEU A 158 8.12 1.89 0.47
C LEU A 158 7.18 0.78 0.95
N MET A 159 6.17 0.43 0.14
CA MET A 159 5.16 -0.55 0.53
C MET A 159 5.41 -1.95 -0.04
N GLY A 160 6.31 -2.08 -1.02
CA GLY A 160 6.81 -3.37 -1.48
C GLY A 160 8.15 -3.71 -0.82
N PRO A 161 9.30 -3.59 -1.53
CA PRO A 161 10.60 -4.01 -1.06
C PRO A 161 10.97 -3.60 0.35
N PHE A 162 10.86 -2.32 0.73
CA PHE A 162 11.34 -1.88 2.04
C PHE A 162 10.52 -2.47 3.19
N MET A 163 9.22 -2.68 2.99
CA MET A 163 8.39 -3.28 4.03
C MET A 163 8.61 -4.79 4.14
N VAL A 164 8.76 -5.51 3.02
CA VAL A 164 9.05 -6.96 3.02
C VAL A 164 10.46 -7.23 3.59
N VAL A 165 11.48 -6.54 3.08
CA VAL A 165 12.88 -6.65 3.54
C VAL A 165 13.01 -6.19 4.98
N GLY A 166 12.38 -5.07 5.35
CA GLY A 166 12.39 -4.56 6.71
C GLY A 166 11.74 -5.53 7.70
N THR A 167 10.68 -6.22 7.28
CA THR A 167 10.05 -7.27 8.11
C THR A 167 10.97 -8.46 8.30
N PHE A 168 11.54 -8.99 7.21
CA PHE A 168 12.48 -10.11 7.29
C PHE A 168 13.67 -9.76 8.20
N PHE A 169 14.34 -8.63 7.94
CA PHE A 169 15.47 -8.18 8.75
C PHE A 169 15.08 -7.94 10.21
N SER A 170 13.89 -7.39 10.48
CA SER A 170 13.41 -7.19 11.84
C SER A 170 13.19 -8.50 12.59
N LEU A 171 12.90 -9.60 11.90
CA LEU A 171 12.66 -10.91 12.50
C LEU A 171 13.93 -11.75 12.65
N THR A 172 14.89 -11.60 11.72
CA THR A 172 16.05 -12.49 11.58
C THR A 172 17.39 -11.82 11.90
N GLY A 173 17.45 -10.49 11.88
CA GLY A 173 18.70 -9.72 11.98
C GLY A 173 19.61 -9.84 10.75
N VAL A 174 19.17 -10.52 9.69
CA VAL A 174 19.98 -10.81 8.50
C VAL A 174 19.40 -10.10 7.29
N PHE A 175 20.28 -9.55 6.46
CA PHE A 175 19.92 -9.00 5.16
C PHE A 175 20.08 -10.06 4.07
N ASP A 176 19.05 -10.27 3.27
CA ASP A 176 19.05 -11.22 2.15
C ASP A 176 18.44 -10.57 0.89
N TRP A 177 19.20 -10.60 -0.21
CA TRP A 177 18.79 -10.08 -1.51
C TRP A 177 17.61 -10.84 -2.12
N ASN A 178 17.45 -12.12 -1.80
CA ASN A 178 16.30 -12.91 -2.28
C ASN A 178 14.99 -12.32 -1.78
N VAL A 179 14.97 -11.76 -0.56
CA VAL A 179 13.79 -11.10 0.02
C VAL A 179 13.39 -9.87 -0.81
N ALA A 180 14.38 -9.12 -1.32
CA ALA A 180 14.11 -7.99 -2.21
C ALA A 180 13.49 -8.46 -3.54
N ILE A 181 13.90 -9.61 -4.08
CA ILE A 181 13.33 -10.19 -5.30
C ILE A 181 11.90 -10.68 -5.05
N VAL A 182 11.66 -11.39 -3.94
CA VAL A 182 10.32 -11.89 -3.55
C VAL A 182 9.32 -10.78 -3.26
N SER A 183 9.81 -9.59 -2.91
CA SER A 183 8.96 -8.41 -2.68
C SER A 183 8.42 -7.76 -3.95
N LEU A 184 9.01 -8.03 -5.13
CA LEU A 184 8.62 -7.44 -6.41
C LEU A 184 7.12 -7.59 -6.74
N PRO A 185 6.50 -8.79 -6.67
CA PRO A 185 5.07 -8.94 -6.92
C PRO A 185 4.19 -8.09 -5.99
N ILE A 186 4.62 -7.92 -4.74
CA ILE A 186 3.92 -7.09 -3.75
C ILE A 186 4.04 -5.62 -4.12
N GLY A 187 5.25 -5.15 -4.44
CA GLY A 187 5.47 -3.79 -4.94
C GLY A 187 4.65 -3.48 -6.20
N PHE A 188 4.60 -4.40 -7.16
CA PHE A 188 3.80 -4.22 -8.37
C PHE A 188 2.32 -4.07 -8.06
N LEU A 189 1.74 -4.96 -7.24
CA LEU A 189 0.31 -4.90 -6.94
C LEU A 189 -0.09 -3.72 -6.07
N VAL A 190 0.74 -3.30 -5.09
CA VAL A 190 0.47 -2.07 -4.33
C VAL A 190 0.55 -0.84 -5.23
N THR A 191 1.51 -0.81 -6.16
CA THR A 191 1.58 0.26 -7.16
C THR A 191 0.36 0.24 -8.08
N ALA A 192 -0.17 -0.94 -8.43
CA ALA A 192 -1.40 -1.05 -9.21
C ALA A 192 -2.62 -0.48 -8.47
N ILE A 193 -2.68 -0.57 -7.13
CA ILE A 193 -3.71 0.10 -6.32
C ILE A 193 -3.65 1.61 -6.53
N LEU A 194 -2.45 2.20 -6.41
CA LEU A 194 -2.25 3.64 -6.61
C LEU A 194 -2.50 4.04 -8.07
N ASN A 195 -2.07 3.22 -9.03
CA ASN A 195 -2.29 3.51 -10.44
C ASN A 195 -3.78 3.51 -10.80
N ALA A 196 -4.56 2.56 -10.27
CA ALA A 196 -6.02 2.56 -10.42
C ALA A 196 -6.67 3.81 -9.80
N ASN A 197 -6.18 4.25 -8.63
CA ASN A 197 -6.60 5.49 -7.98
C ASN A 197 -6.30 6.70 -8.89
N ASN A 198 -5.07 6.79 -9.42
CA ASN A 198 -4.64 7.87 -10.30
C ASN A 198 -5.39 7.88 -11.65
N ILE A 199 -5.68 6.71 -12.25
CA ILE A 199 -6.46 6.59 -13.50
C ILE A 199 -7.86 7.20 -13.33
N ARG A 200 -8.54 6.86 -12.24
CA ARG A 200 -9.87 7.40 -11.92
C ARG A 200 -9.81 8.92 -11.73
N ASP A 201 -8.74 9.42 -11.14
CA ASP A 201 -8.64 10.81 -10.71
C ASP A 201 -7.95 11.73 -11.75
N ILE A 202 -7.54 11.23 -12.93
CA ILE A 202 -6.86 12.02 -13.98
C ILE A 202 -7.53 13.37 -14.24
N LYS A 203 -8.87 13.38 -14.42
CA LYS A 203 -9.63 14.60 -14.70
C LYS A 203 -9.51 15.60 -13.54
N HIS A 204 -9.80 15.15 -12.32
CA HIS A 204 -9.80 15.99 -11.13
C HIS A 204 -8.38 16.48 -10.76
N ASP A 205 -7.37 15.62 -10.88
CA ASP A 205 -5.98 15.97 -10.63
C ASP A 205 -5.47 17.02 -11.63
N THR A 206 -5.85 16.89 -12.91
CA THR A 206 -5.52 17.87 -13.95
C THR A 206 -6.15 19.23 -13.64
N GLU A 207 -7.42 19.25 -13.25
CA GLU A 207 -8.13 20.48 -12.83
C GLU A 207 -7.49 21.12 -11.59
N ALA A 208 -6.98 20.31 -10.66
CA ALA A 208 -6.25 20.74 -9.46
C ALA A 208 -4.79 21.15 -9.73
N LYS A 209 -4.33 21.09 -11.00
CA LYS A 209 -2.94 21.36 -11.43
C LYS A 209 -1.91 20.48 -10.70
N VAL A 210 -2.32 19.26 -10.38
CA VAL A 210 -1.50 18.22 -9.79
C VAL A 210 -0.96 17.32 -10.89
N LYS A 211 0.32 16.94 -10.80
CA LYS A 211 0.93 15.99 -11.73
C LYS A 211 1.11 14.65 -11.01
N THR A 212 0.18 13.72 -11.21
CA THR A 212 0.40 12.29 -10.89
C THR A 212 1.01 11.58 -12.09
N PHE A 213 1.55 10.38 -11.89
CA PHE A 213 2.17 9.63 -12.98
C PHE A 213 1.17 9.36 -14.11
N ALA A 214 -0.07 9.00 -13.77
CA ALA A 214 -1.15 8.81 -14.74
C ALA A 214 -1.51 10.09 -15.52
N THR A 215 -1.50 11.27 -14.88
CA THR A 215 -1.76 12.54 -15.60
C THR A 215 -0.64 12.88 -16.60
N ILE A 216 0.61 12.50 -16.33
CA ILE A 216 1.74 12.71 -17.24
C ILE A 216 1.69 11.72 -18.41
N LEU A 217 1.41 10.45 -18.12
CA LEU A 217 1.33 9.39 -19.13
C LEU A 217 0.10 9.53 -20.04
N GLY A 218 -1.01 10.01 -19.49
CA GLY A 218 -2.32 9.96 -20.11
C GLY A 218 -2.99 8.59 -19.97
N ILE A 219 -4.31 8.56 -20.17
CA ILE A 219 -5.18 7.41 -19.85
C ILE A 219 -4.72 6.09 -20.49
N ASN A 220 -4.29 6.09 -21.75
CA ASN A 220 -3.94 4.86 -22.46
C ASN A 220 -2.61 4.26 -21.98
N ALA A 221 -1.63 5.10 -21.64
CA ALA A 221 -0.37 4.62 -21.10
C ALA A 221 -0.52 4.21 -19.63
N ALA A 222 -1.34 4.93 -18.84
CA ALA A 222 -1.67 4.52 -17.48
C ALA A 222 -2.37 3.14 -17.44
N LYS A 223 -3.29 2.85 -18.36
CA LYS A 223 -3.87 1.49 -18.50
C LYS A 223 -2.80 0.43 -18.77
N LYS A 224 -1.85 0.71 -19.66
CA LYS A 224 -0.76 -0.23 -19.98
C LYS A 224 0.15 -0.47 -18.77
N GLU A 225 0.41 0.56 -17.99
CA GLU A 225 1.13 0.44 -16.73
C GLU A 225 0.36 -0.45 -15.75
N TYR A 226 -0.94 -0.23 -15.55
CA TYR A 226 -1.76 -1.12 -14.73
C TYR A 226 -1.66 -2.59 -15.17
N TYR A 227 -1.72 -2.85 -16.48
CA TYR A 227 -1.57 -4.20 -17.03
C TYR A 227 -0.18 -4.78 -16.72
N PHE A 228 0.87 -3.99 -16.94
CA PHE A 228 2.25 -4.39 -16.66
C PHE A 228 2.42 -4.72 -15.17
N LEU A 229 1.89 -3.91 -14.27
CA LEU A 229 1.98 -4.13 -12.82
C LEU A 229 1.25 -5.42 -12.42
N VAL A 230 0.02 -5.62 -12.87
CA VAL A 230 -0.76 -6.81 -12.52
C VAL A 230 -0.12 -8.08 -13.11
N PHE A 231 0.15 -8.13 -14.41
CA PHE A 231 0.77 -9.30 -15.03
C PHE A 231 2.22 -9.52 -14.56
N GLY A 232 2.96 -8.45 -14.33
CA GLY A 232 4.32 -8.48 -13.78
C GLY A 232 4.37 -9.16 -12.42
N ALA A 233 3.36 -8.96 -11.57
CA ALA A 233 3.26 -9.67 -10.29
C ALA A 233 3.17 -11.19 -10.47
N TYR A 234 2.27 -11.69 -11.32
CA TYR A 234 2.17 -13.13 -11.59
C TYR A 234 3.44 -13.68 -12.26
N LEU A 235 3.94 -12.98 -13.27
CA LEU A 235 5.12 -13.39 -14.02
C LEU A 235 6.35 -13.46 -13.12
N SER A 236 6.52 -12.52 -12.20
CA SER A 236 7.65 -12.53 -11.25
C SER A 236 7.65 -13.79 -10.38
N VAL A 237 6.50 -14.20 -9.82
CA VAL A 237 6.41 -15.44 -9.03
C VAL A 237 6.66 -16.67 -9.91
N ILE A 238 6.10 -16.72 -11.11
CA ILE A 238 6.35 -17.82 -12.05
C ILE A 238 7.85 -17.95 -12.36
N ILE A 239 8.54 -16.84 -12.65
CA ILE A 239 9.98 -16.84 -12.90
C ILE A 239 10.75 -17.30 -11.65
N MET A 240 10.39 -16.82 -10.46
CA MET A 240 11.02 -17.26 -9.21
C MET A 240 10.85 -18.76 -8.95
N VAL A 241 9.71 -19.35 -9.33
CA VAL A 241 9.50 -20.80 -9.24
C VAL A 241 10.34 -21.56 -10.27
N LEU A 242 10.35 -21.09 -11.52
CA LEU A 242 11.13 -21.73 -12.60
C LEU A 242 12.64 -21.67 -12.36
N THR A 243 13.11 -20.64 -11.66
CA THR A 243 14.53 -20.46 -11.30
C THR A 243 14.90 -21.13 -9.97
N GLY A 244 13.93 -21.72 -9.25
CA GLY A 244 14.15 -22.41 -7.98
C GLY A 244 14.27 -21.49 -6.76
N LEU A 245 14.05 -20.17 -6.92
CA LEU A 245 14.05 -19.23 -5.80
C LEU A 245 12.82 -19.39 -4.91
N LEU A 246 11.67 -19.72 -5.50
CA LEU A 246 10.44 -20.07 -4.78
C LEU A 246 10.01 -21.50 -5.08
N HIS A 247 9.39 -22.15 -4.12
CA HIS A 247 8.82 -23.49 -4.28
C HIS A 247 7.48 -23.44 -5.02
N PHE A 248 7.07 -24.54 -5.65
CA PHE A 248 5.86 -24.60 -6.49
C PHE A 248 4.56 -24.27 -5.72
N TRP A 249 4.51 -24.47 -4.40
CA TRP A 249 3.37 -24.10 -3.57
C TRP A 249 3.02 -22.61 -3.65
N THR A 250 4.00 -21.75 -3.95
CA THR A 250 3.75 -20.32 -4.15
C THR A 250 2.91 -20.01 -5.39
N LEU A 251 2.76 -20.96 -6.34
CA LEU A 251 1.86 -20.82 -7.49
C LEU A 251 0.37 -20.86 -7.13
N LEU A 252 0.01 -21.09 -5.85
CA LEU A 252 -1.35 -20.86 -5.36
C LEU A 252 -1.88 -19.47 -5.69
N ILE A 253 -0.99 -18.48 -5.91
CA ILE A 253 -1.38 -17.16 -6.41
C ILE A 253 -2.27 -17.21 -7.66
N ILE A 254 -2.17 -18.24 -8.51
CA ILE A 254 -2.96 -18.40 -9.74
C ILE A 254 -4.46 -18.49 -9.44
N ILE A 255 -4.85 -18.92 -8.23
CA ILE A 255 -6.26 -18.93 -7.80
C ILE A 255 -6.88 -17.52 -7.84
N SER A 256 -6.08 -16.47 -7.64
CA SER A 256 -6.54 -15.06 -7.74
C SER A 256 -6.63 -14.53 -9.18
N LEU A 257 -6.15 -15.28 -10.18
CA LEU A 257 -6.09 -14.83 -11.58
C LEU A 257 -7.45 -14.41 -12.17
N PRO A 258 -8.59 -15.08 -11.88
CA PRO A 258 -9.89 -14.63 -12.37
C PRO A 258 -10.24 -13.21 -11.89
N VAL A 259 -9.85 -12.83 -10.67
CA VAL A 259 -10.05 -11.48 -10.13
C VAL A 259 -9.13 -10.49 -10.84
N ALA A 260 -7.87 -10.86 -11.09
CA ALA A 260 -6.95 -10.03 -11.87
C ALA A 260 -7.48 -9.75 -13.28
N LEU A 261 -7.91 -10.79 -14.01
CA LEU A 261 -8.45 -10.63 -15.37
C LEU A 261 -9.72 -9.77 -15.40
N LYS A 262 -10.58 -9.88 -14.38
CA LYS A 262 -11.74 -9.00 -14.22
C LYS A 262 -11.31 -7.55 -14.03
N ASN A 263 -10.34 -7.27 -13.15
CA ASN A 263 -9.84 -5.92 -12.93
C ASN A 263 -9.19 -5.34 -14.21
N ILE A 264 -8.44 -6.14 -14.97
CA ILE A 264 -7.88 -5.74 -16.26
C ILE A 264 -8.99 -5.31 -17.23
N LYS A 265 -10.05 -6.11 -17.34
CA LYS A 265 -11.21 -5.79 -18.17
C LYS A 265 -11.90 -4.50 -17.72
N ASP A 266 -12.10 -4.33 -16.42
CA ASP A 266 -12.76 -3.14 -15.86
C ASP A 266 -11.90 -1.86 -16.07
N ILE A 267 -10.57 -1.95 -15.96
CA ILE A 267 -9.66 -0.83 -16.28
C ILE A 267 -9.62 -0.55 -17.79
N SER A 268 -9.83 -1.56 -18.65
CA SER A 268 -9.77 -1.36 -20.11
C SER A 268 -10.79 -0.34 -20.63
N ILE A 269 -11.94 -0.21 -19.96
CA ILE A 269 -13.00 0.74 -20.32
C ILE A 269 -12.83 2.12 -19.66
N ALA A 270 -11.75 2.36 -18.92
CA ALA A 270 -11.55 3.64 -18.24
C ALA A 270 -11.43 4.80 -19.24
N GLU A 271 -12.16 5.88 -19.02
CA GLU A 271 -12.12 7.08 -19.84
C GLU A 271 -12.01 8.31 -18.97
N VAL A 272 -11.26 9.33 -19.41
CA VAL A 272 -11.05 10.57 -18.64
C VAL A 272 -12.39 11.27 -18.33
N ASN A 273 -13.35 11.16 -19.25
CA ASN A 273 -14.65 11.81 -19.13
C ASN A 273 -15.73 10.97 -18.42
N ASN A 274 -15.41 9.74 -18.02
CA ASN A 274 -16.31 8.83 -17.31
C ASN A 274 -15.58 8.14 -16.14
N PRO A 275 -15.09 8.92 -15.15
CA PRO A 275 -14.36 8.39 -13.99
C PRO A 275 -15.23 7.44 -13.13
N GLU A 276 -16.56 7.58 -13.19
CA GLU A 276 -17.53 6.74 -12.48
C GLU A 276 -17.38 5.26 -12.84
N ALA A 277 -17.04 4.95 -14.11
CA ALA A 277 -16.84 3.58 -14.59
C ALA A 277 -15.75 2.83 -13.82
N VAL A 278 -14.79 3.55 -13.26
CA VAL A 278 -13.65 3.00 -12.51
C VAL A 278 -13.58 3.49 -11.07
N ALA A 279 -14.68 4.00 -10.51
CA ALA A 279 -14.72 4.63 -9.20
C ALA A 279 -14.13 3.76 -8.06
N MET A 280 -14.35 2.44 -8.16
CA MET A 280 -14.01 1.45 -7.14
C MET A 280 -12.75 0.64 -7.47
N MET A 281 -11.99 1.01 -8.50
CA MET A 281 -10.90 0.18 -9.01
C MET A 281 -9.71 0.08 -8.06
N ASP A 282 -9.42 1.10 -7.27
CA ASP A 282 -8.42 1.03 -6.21
C ASP A 282 -8.82 0.01 -5.13
N ILE A 283 -10.09 0.01 -4.70
CA ILE A 283 -10.62 -0.96 -3.73
C ILE A 283 -10.57 -2.39 -4.30
N ARG A 284 -11.02 -2.60 -5.55
CA ARG A 284 -10.97 -3.92 -6.21
C ARG A 284 -9.52 -4.40 -6.43
N THR A 285 -8.60 -3.48 -6.69
CA THR A 285 -7.17 -3.82 -6.81
C THR A 285 -6.57 -4.13 -5.44
N ALA A 286 -6.99 -3.44 -4.38
CA ALA A 286 -6.57 -3.75 -3.01
C ALA A 286 -7.07 -5.14 -2.55
N GLN A 287 -8.26 -5.55 -3.01
CA GLN A 287 -8.78 -6.91 -2.82
C GLN A 287 -7.95 -7.95 -3.57
N LEU A 288 -7.59 -7.68 -4.84
CA LEU A 288 -6.68 -8.53 -5.59
C LEU A 288 -5.33 -8.67 -4.87
N HIS A 289 -4.74 -7.56 -4.45
CA HIS A 289 -3.48 -7.55 -3.69
C HIS A 289 -3.59 -8.38 -2.40
N MET A 290 -4.69 -8.26 -1.66
CA MET A 290 -4.92 -9.09 -0.47
C MET A 290 -5.03 -10.57 -0.81
N GLN A 291 -5.83 -10.95 -1.80
CA GLN A 291 -6.01 -12.35 -2.19
C GLN A 291 -4.69 -12.96 -2.69
N PHE A 292 -4.00 -12.27 -3.60
CA PHE A 292 -2.69 -12.67 -4.09
C PHE A 292 -1.69 -12.84 -2.94
N GLY A 293 -1.61 -11.84 -2.06
CA GLY A 293 -0.70 -11.83 -0.93
C GLY A 293 -0.93 -12.96 0.05
N LEU A 294 -2.20 -13.23 0.39
CA LEU A 294 -2.56 -14.34 1.27
C LEU A 294 -2.26 -15.70 0.62
N LEU A 295 -2.53 -15.88 -0.67
CA LEU A 295 -2.19 -17.11 -1.39
C LEU A 295 -0.67 -17.33 -1.47
N LEU A 296 0.10 -16.28 -1.70
CA LEU A 296 1.57 -16.34 -1.66
C LEU A 296 2.05 -16.70 -0.25
N THR A 297 1.49 -16.06 0.78
CA THR A 297 1.79 -16.34 2.19
C THR A 297 1.49 -17.79 2.55
N ILE A 298 0.33 -18.33 2.14
CA ILE A 298 -0.03 -19.75 2.33
C ILE A 298 0.96 -20.65 1.59
N GLY A 299 1.32 -20.32 0.35
CA GLY A 299 2.32 -21.06 -0.42
C GLY A 299 3.67 -21.14 0.30
N LEU A 300 4.13 -20.04 0.89
CA LEU A 300 5.35 -20.00 1.70
C LEU A 300 5.24 -20.86 2.97
N VAL A 301 4.10 -20.81 3.67
CA VAL A 301 3.85 -21.68 4.84
C VAL A 301 3.89 -23.15 4.45
N LEU A 302 3.26 -23.52 3.32
CA LEU A 302 3.27 -24.91 2.83
C LEU A 302 4.69 -25.37 2.49
N THR A 303 5.52 -24.51 1.91
CA THR A 303 6.94 -24.79 1.68
C THR A 303 7.73 -25.08 2.95
N ALA A 304 7.37 -24.42 4.06
CA ALA A 304 8.07 -24.63 5.33
C ALA A 304 7.73 -25.97 6.01
N ILE A 305 6.57 -26.57 5.69
CA ILE A 305 6.03 -27.72 6.43
C ILE A 305 5.86 -29.00 5.60
N LEU A 306 5.98 -28.94 4.26
CA LEU A 306 5.83 -30.06 3.32
C LEU A 306 7.09 -30.24 2.49
#